data_AF-W9Y9V7-F1
#
_entry.id   AF-W9Y9V7-F1
#
_cell.length_a   1.000
_cell.length_b   1.000
_cell.length_c   1.000
_cell.angle_alpha   90.00
_cell.angle_beta   90.00
_cell.angle_gamma   90.00
#
_symmetry.space_group_name_H-M   'P 1'
#
loop_
_entity.id
_entity.type
_entity.pdbx_description
1 polymer ?
#
loop_
_entity_poly.entity_id
_entity_poly.type
_entity_poly.pdbx_seq_one_letter_code
_entity_poly.pdbx_strand_id
1 'polypeptide(L)'
;MDQTKDQAQAKPNANDKGGYRQINKSLNICAFEDYLESQTARLPPLADVEQCSPRVLRVLGQNPGKFTLQGTNTYIVGTGHERALIDTGGGSPEWAELVATTLQQHNIRLSHVLLTHWHGDHTGGVPDLLRLYPDLSDSIYKHTPDRGQQAIADNQKFVVAGATIRAVHSPGHSEDHMCFVLEEERAMFTGDNILGVGTSAVEDLGIFMQSLRKMQAQACQVGYSAHGSTMADLPAKIAQELAAKTRRERQVLQTLQRLNREGVQRVTVKELVARMYGGGINSDVAELALEPFMDEVLRKLAADGKVAFEKRKGVKRWFELAAPRNRDTEKDVHAHVAAAVPVSPMTGSNSMRSAPAIRAF
;
A
#
# COMPACT_ATOMS: atom_id res chain seq x y z
N MET A 1 12.72 13.79 46.39
CA MET A 1 12.99 12.34 46.52
C MET A 1 11.74 11.65 46.00
N ASP A 2 11.52 11.76 44.70
CA ASP A 2 11.99 10.79 43.69
C ASP A 2 11.29 9.44 43.87
N GLN A 3 10.14 9.31 43.21
CA GLN A 3 9.50 8.04 42.95
C GLN A 3 9.48 7.89 41.44
N THR A 4 10.56 7.30 40.93
CA THR A 4 10.66 6.71 39.60
C THR A 4 9.46 5.78 39.38
N LYS A 5 8.57 6.18 38.47
CA LYS A 5 7.52 5.31 37.96
C LYS A 5 8.20 4.20 37.16
N ASP A 6 8.10 2.97 37.67
CA ASP A 6 8.36 1.75 36.93
C ASP A 6 7.51 1.77 35.65
N GLN A 7 8.17 2.00 34.51
CA GLN A 7 7.62 1.63 33.21
C GLN A 7 7.59 0.11 33.17
N ALA A 8 6.41 -0.49 33.33
CA ALA A 8 6.21 -1.89 33.00
C ALA A 8 6.45 -2.06 31.49
N GLN A 9 7.70 -2.32 31.11
CA GLN A 9 8.05 -2.82 29.79
C GLN A 9 7.40 -4.21 29.68
N ALA A 10 6.38 -4.33 28.82
CA ALA A 10 5.88 -5.62 28.40
C ALA A 10 7.08 -6.46 27.92
N LYS A 11 7.28 -7.64 28.53
CA LYS A 11 8.38 -8.52 28.15
C LYS A 11 8.20 -8.92 26.69
N PRO A 12 9.24 -8.81 25.83
CA PRO A 12 9.14 -9.22 24.44
C PRO A 12 8.77 -10.71 24.37
N ASN A 13 7.78 -11.03 23.54
CA ASN A 13 7.45 -12.42 23.24
C ASN A 13 8.67 -13.07 22.56
N ALA A 14 9.23 -14.11 23.18
CA ALA A 14 10.46 -14.77 22.72
C ALA A 14 10.36 -15.36 21.29
N ASN A 15 9.15 -15.47 20.75
CA ASN A 15 8.88 -15.95 19.39
C ASN A 15 8.77 -14.84 18.33
N ASP A 16 8.78 -13.55 18.70
CA ASP A 16 8.77 -12.45 17.73
C ASP A 16 10.19 -12.13 17.25
N LYS A 17 10.51 -12.61 16.06
CA LYS A 17 11.76 -12.37 15.32
C LYS A 17 11.59 -11.32 14.22
N GLY A 18 10.42 -10.68 14.10
CA GLY A 18 10.10 -9.74 13.02
C GLY A 18 10.88 -8.42 13.11
N GLY A 19 11.52 -8.12 14.25
CA GLY A 19 12.43 -6.98 14.40
C GLY A 19 11.78 -5.59 14.47
N TYR A 20 10.47 -5.49 14.24
CA TYR A 20 9.74 -4.24 14.25
C TYR A 20 9.38 -3.76 15.66
N ARG A 21 9.71 -2.49 15.96
CA ARG A 21 9.13 -1.74 17.09
C ARG A 21 8.07 -0.72 16.64
N GLN A 22 8.08 -0.36 15.35
CA GLN A 22 7.20 0.60 14.69
C GLN A 22 7.37 0.44 13.17
N ILE A 23 6.29 0.32 12.39
CA ILE A 23 6.37 0.25 10.91
C ILE A 23 6.45 1.66 10.31
N ASN A 24 5.69 2.61 10.87
CA ASN A 24 5.68 4.00 10.44
C ASN A 24 5.23 4.93 11.59
N LYS A 25 5.17 6.25 11.35
CA LYS A 25 4.74 7.23 12.37
C LYS A 25 3.33 6.97 12.93
N SER A 26 2.50 6.14 12.28
CA SER A 26 1.07 5.95 12.59
C SER A 26 0.72 4.63 13.28
N LEU A 27 1.59 3.61 13.30
CA LEU A 27 1.34 2.35 14.03
C LEU A 27 2.32 2.13 15.20
N ASN A 28 1.82 2.32 16.43
CA ASN A 28 2.52 1.92 17.64
C ASN A 28 2.06 0.53 18.11
N ILE A 29 3.02 -0.37 18.32
CA ILE A 29 2.78 -1.79 18.65
C ILE A 29 2.08 -1.97 19.99
N CYS A 30 2.43 -1.17 21.01
CA CYS A 30 1.94 -1.37 22.39
C CYS A 30 0.42 -1.20 22.49
N ALA A 31 -0.18 -0.38 21.60
CA ALA A 31 -1.61 -0.14 21.57
C ALA A 31 -2.41 -1.20 20.78
N PHE A 32 -1.75 -2.00 19.95
CA PHE A 32 -2.38 -3.01 19.10
C PHE A 32 -2.04 -4.44 19.52
N GLU A 33 -1.39 -4.63 20.66
CA GLU A 33 -0.85 -5.92 21.09
C GLU A 33 -1.89 -7.03 21.07
N ASP A 34 -3.03 -6.85 21.74
CA ASP A 34 -4.13 -7.83 21.75
C ASP A 34 -4.72 -8.11 20.36
N TYR A 35 -4.82 -7.08 19.50
CA TYR A 35 -5.33 -7.24 18.14
C TYR A 35 -4.35 -8.04 17.28
N LEU A 36 -3.07 -7.69 17.30
CA LEU A 36 -2.02 -8.37 16.54
C LEU A 36 -1.81 -9.80 17.04
N GLU A 37 -1.88 -10.03 18.35
CA GLU A 37 -1.87 -11.38 18.94
C GLU A 37 -3.08 -12.20 18.49
N SER A 38 -4.28 -11.61 18.42
CA SER A 38 -5.46 -12.32 17.91
C SER A 38 -5.34 -12.69 16.43
N GLN A 39 -4.67 -11.85 15.63
CA GLN A 39 -4.41 -12.12 14.22
C GLN A 39 -3.39 -13.25 14.05
N THR A 40 -2.32 -13.26 14.85
CA THR A 40 -1.26 -14.27 14.75
C THR A 40 -1.67 -15.63 15.34
N ALA A 41 -2.53 -15.65 16.36
CA ALA A 41 -2.96 -16.87 17.06
C ALA A 41 -3.72 -17.89 16.19
N ARG A 42 -4.24 -17.48 15.02
CA ARG A 42 -5.04 -18.33 14.12
C ARG A 42 -4.44 -18.48 12.73
N LEU A 43 -3.16 -18.12 12.58
CA LEU A 43 -2.49 -18.25 11.31
C LEU A 43 -2.31 -19.73 10.94
N PRO A 44 -2.64 -20.13 9.70
CA PRO A 44 -2.31 -21.46 9.24
C PRO A 44 -0.78 -21.63 9.22
N PRO A 45 -0.25 -22.82 9.55
CA PRO A 45 1.16 -23.08 9.40
C PRO A 45 1.55 -22.97 7.92
N LEU A 46 2.72 -22.38 7.66
CA LEU A 46 3.33 -22.33 6.34
C LEU A 46 4.59 -23.19 6.37
N ALA A 47 4.80 -24.01 5.34
CA ALA A 47 6.05 -24.72 5.17
C ALA A 47 7.18 -23.73 4.86
N ASP A 48 8.37 -24.02 5.37
CA ASP A 48 9.59 -23.24 5.13
C ASP A 48 9.88 -23.07 3.65
N VAL A 49 9.66 -24.14 2.87
CA VAL A 49 9.76 -24.14 1.41
C VAL A 49 8.49 -24.78 0.83
N GLU A 50 7.85 -24.10 -0.12
CA GLU A 50 6.60 -24.57 -0.75
C GLU A 50 6.59 -24.27 -2.25
N GLN A 51 6.32 -25.29 -3.07
CA GLN A 51 6.06 -25.12 -4.50
C GLN A 51 4.62 -24.63 -4.70
N CYS A 52 4.42 -23.31 -4.79
CA CYS A 52 3.10 -22.71 -4.89
C CYS A 52 2.47 -22.83 -6.29
N SER A 53 3.29 -22.92 -7.34
CA SER A 53 2.89 -23.20 -8.72
C SER A 53 4.06 -23.82 -9.48
N PRO A 54 3.91 -24.32 -10.72
CA PRO A 54 5.04 -24.81 -11.50
C PRO A 54 6.19 -23.80 -11.71
N ARG A 55 5.94 -22.49 -11.52
CA ARG A 55 6.94 -21.41 -11.69
C ARG A 55 7.38 -20.77 -10.39
N VAL A 56 6.63 -20.93 -9.30
CA VAL A 56 6.81 -20.16 -8.07
C VAL A 56 7.12 -21.11 -6.91
N LEU A 57 8.31 -20.95 -6.35
CA LEU A 57 8.75 -21.59 -5.12
C LEU A 57 8.85 -20.51 -4.03
N ARG A 58 8.11 -20.68 -2.93
CA ARG A 58 8.17 -19.79 -1.77
C ARG A 58 9.21 -20.32 -0.78
N VAL A 59 10.04 -19.43 -0.27
CA VAL A 59 10.97 -19.67 0.85
C VAL A 59 10.67 -18.67 1.96
N LEU A 60 10.35 -19.16 3.15
CA LEU A 60 9.96 -18.33 4.29
C LEU A 60 11.19 -17.70 4.96
N GLY A 61 11.09 -16.43 5.34
CA GLY A 61 12.15 -15.57 5.86
C GLY A 61 12.67 -15.91 7.26
N GLN A 62 12.10 -16.93 7.90
CA GLN A 62 12.45 -17.38 9.26
C GLN A 62 12.40 -16.26 10.32
N ASN A 63 11.58 -15.25 10.07
CA ASN A 63 11.40 -14.05 10.86
C ASN A 63 9.93 -13.84 11.28
N PRO A 64 9.26 -14.84 11.91
CA PRO A 64 7.88 -14.68 12.36
C PRO A 64 7.75 -13.52 13.33
N GLY A 65 6.62 -12.82 13.31
CA GLY A 65 6.44 -11.64 14.13
C GLY A 65 5.06 -11.01 13.96
N LYS A 66 4.76 -10.01 14.79
CA LYS A 66 3.43 -9.36 14.78
C LYS A 66 3.06 -8.75 13.43
N PHE A 67 4.05 -8.31 12.66
CA PHE A 67 3.85 -7.70 11.35
C PHE A 67 4.25 -8.58 10.18
N THR A 68 5.23 -9.46 10.40
CA THR A 68 5.69 -10.41 9.39
C THR A 68 4.87 -11.71 9.39
N LEU A 69 3.92 -11.86 10.32
CA LEU A 69 3.07 -13.04 10.49
C LEU A 69 3.91 -14.30 10.72
N GLN A 70 3.78 -15.32 9.86
CA GLN A 70 4.61 -16.52 9.90
C GLN A 70 6.08 -16.24 9.49
N GLY A 71 6.34 -15.10 8.86
CA GLY A 71 7.62 -14.71 8.27
C GLY A 71 7.42 -14.06 6.91
N THR A 72 8.45 -13.40 6.40
CA THR A 72 8.42 -12.82 5.05
C THR A 72 8.51 -13.93 4.01
N ASN A 73 7.58 -13.99 3.08
CA ASN A 73 7.60 -14.86 1.94
C ASN A 73 8.56 -14.27 0.89
N THR A 74 9.66 -14.97 0.65
CA THR A 74 10.52 -14.72 -0.52
C THR A 74 10.16 -15.70 -1.63
N TYR A 75 10.28 -15.29 -2.89
CA TYR A 75 9.82 -16.11 -4.01
C TYR A 75 10.91 -16.33 -5.05
N ILE A 76 11.22 -17.58 -5.35
CA ILE A 76 12.08 -17.98 -6.47
C ILE A 76 11.17 -18.29 -7.67
N VAL A 77 11.39 -17.57 -8.76
CA VAL A 77 10.46 -17.51 -9.90
C VAL A 77 11.16 -17.92 -11.20
N GLY A 78 10.58 -18.90 -11.90
CA GLY A 78 11.07 -19.43 -13.16
C GLY A 78 11.02 -20.96 -13.21
N THR A 79 11.27 -21.52 -14.38
CA THR A 79 11.25 -22.98 -14.62
C THR A 79 12.62 -23.56 -14.91
N GLY A 80 13.53 -22.77 -15.48
CA GLY A 80 14.88 -23.20 -15.83
C GLY A 80 15.88 -23.15 -14.68
N HIS A 81 17.16 -23.33 -15.03
CA HIS A 81 18.29 -23.21 -14.12
C HIS A 81 18.45 -21.77 -13.60
N GLU A 82 18.31 -20.77 -14.47
CA GLU A 82 18.34 -19.37 -14.04
C GLU A 82 16.94 -18.89 -13.63
N ARG A 83 16.82 -18.32 -12.43
CA ARG A 83 15.56 -17.85 -11.83
C ARG A 83 15.71 -16.51 -11.12
N ALA A 84 14.62 -15.77 -11.00
CA ALA A 84 14.60 -14.54 -10.21
C ALA A 84 14.24 -14.84 -8.75
N LEU A 85 14.73 -14.02 -7.82
CA LEU A 85 14.30 -13.97 -6.42
C LEU A 85 13.51 -12.67 -6.20
N ILE A 86 12.38 -12.75 -5.49
CA ILE A 86 11.62 -11.59 -5.03
C ILE A 86 11.70 -11.52 -3.51
N ASP A 87 12.18 -10.38 -3.00
CA ASP A 87 12.51 -10.08 -1.61
C ASP A 87 13.56 -11.02 -0.96
N THR A 88 14.10 -10.58 0.19
CA THR A 88 15.24 -11.23 0.86
C THR A 88 15.04 -11.46 2.36
N GLY A 89 13.81 -11.32 2.88
CA GLY A 89 13.58 -11.50 4.31
C GLY A 89 14.30 -10.47 5.19
N GLY A 90 14.26 -10.70 6.51
CA GLY A 90 14.87 -9.82 7.51
C GLY A 90 16.36 -10.02 7.78
N GLY A 91 17.07 -10.80 6.96
CA GLY A 91 18.49 -11.11 7.18
C GLY A 91 18.74 -12.08 8.34
N SER A 92 17.84 -13.05 8.53
CA SER A 92 18.10 -14.16 9.45
C SER A 92 19.12 -15.13 8.81
N PRO A 93 20.13 -15.61 9.56
CA PRO A 93 21.05 -16.64 9.06
C PRO A 93 20.34 -17.90 8.59
N GLU A 94 19.25 -18.29 9.27
CA GLU A 94 18.43 -19.45 8.93
C GLU A 94 17.77 -19.31 7.55
N TRP A 95 17.29 -18.12 7.18
CA TRP A 95 16.78 -17.88 5.82
C TRP A 95 17.88 -18.03 4.77
N ALA A 96 19.08 -17.49 5.03
CA ALA A 96 20.19 -17.59 4.08
C ALA A 96 20.61 -19.04 3.83
N GLU A 97 20.66 -19.87 4.88
CA GLU A 97 20.92 -21.31 4.78
C GLU A 97 19.79 -22.05 4.02
N LEU A 98 18.53 -21.69 4.29
CA LEU A 98 17.38 -22.28 3.64
C LEU A 98 17.34 -21.96 2.15
N VAL A 99 17.61 -20.71 1.76
CA VAL A 99 17.75 -20.32 0.35
C VAL A 99 18.90 -21.07 -0.31
N ALA A 100 20.07 -21.14 0.31
CA ALA A 100 21.22 -21.83 -0.26
C ALA A 100 20.95 -23.32 -0.51
N THR A 101 20.35 -23.99 0.48
CA THR A 101 19.94 -25.40 0.38
C THR A 101 18.91 -25.60 -0.73
N THR A 102 17.92 -24.70 -0.80
CA THR A 102 16.87 -24.75 -1.83
C THR A 102 17.44 -24.60 -3.24
N LEU A 103 18.33 -23.61 -3.44
CA LEU A 103 18.98 -23.38 -4.73
C LEU A 103 19.82 -24.59 -5.16
N GLN A 104 20.54 -25.21 -4.23
CA GLN A 104 21.33 -26.42 -4.51
C GLN A 104 20.45 -27.62 -4.87
N GLN A 105 19.41 -27.90 -4.08
CA GLN A 105 18.52 -29.05 -4.28
C GLN A 105 17.79 -29.01 -5.62
N HIS A 106 17.40 -27.81 -6.06
CA HIS A 106 16.69 -27.61 -7.31
C HIS A 106 17.61 -27.29 -8.50
N ASN A 107 18.93 -27.25 -8.30
CA ASN A 107 19.92 -26.84 -9.30
C ASN A 107 19.55 -25.48 -9.94
N ILE A 108 19.40 -24.46 -9.10
CA ILE A 108 19.00 -23.10 -9.48
C ILE A 108 20.17 -22.13 -9.27
N ARG A 109 20.40 -21.26 -10.25
CA ARG A 109 21.20 -20.04 -10.13
C ARG A 109 20.28 -18.82 -10.18
N LEU A 110 20.49 -17.87 -9.26
CA LEU A 110 19.74 -16.62 -9.30
C LEU A 110 20.29 -15.69 -10.40
N SER A 111 19.41 -15.06 -11.16
CA SER A 111 19.75 -14.08 -12.20
C SER A 111 19.37 -12.65 -11.82
N HIS A 112 18.29 -12.47 -11.06
CA HIS A 112 17.79 -11.18 -10.61
C HIS A 112 17.30 -11.29 -9.17
N VAL A 113 17.49 -10.23 -8.39
CA VAL A 113 16.90 -10.07 -7.06
C VAL A 113 16.05 -8.81 -7.10
N LEU A 114 14.75 -8.95 -6.97
CA LEU A 114 13.78 -7.87 -7.08
C LEU A 114 13.24 -7.56 -5.69
N LEU A 115 13.51 -6.36 -5.19
CA LEU A 115 13.04 -5.90 -3.88
C LEU A 115 11.75 -5.11 -4.06
N THR A 116 10.73 -5.45 -3.29
CA THR A 116 9.42 -4.79 -3.34
C THR A 116 9.49 -3.37 -2.76
N HIS A 117 10.15 -3.18 -1.62
CA HIS A 117 10.27 -1.87 -0.96
C HIS A 117 11.39 -1.84 0.10
N TRP A 118 11.62 -0.67 0.70
CA TRP A 118 12.75 -0.40 1.60
C TRP A 118 12.69 -1.09 2.98
N HIS A 119 11.55 -1.64 3.38
CA HIS A 119 11.39 -2.23 4.71
C HIS A 119 12.38 -3.37 4.97
N GLY A 120 12.90 -3.40 6.19
CA GLY A 120 14.06 -4.22 6.56
C GLY A 120 13.79 -5.72 6.47
N ASP A 121 12.55 -6.17 6.58
CA ASP A 121 12.17 -7.56 6.41
C ASP A 121 12.00 -7.98 4.94
N HIS A 122 12.19 -7.07 3.98
CA HIS A 122 12.25 -7.37 2.55
C HIS A 122 13.66 -7.22 2.00
N THR A 123 14.46 -6.30 2.54
CA THR A 123 15.82 -5.99 2.07
C THR A 123 16.93 -6.51 2.98
N GLY A 124 16.60 -7.00 4.18
CA GLY A 124 17.56 -7.32 5.24
C GLY A 124 18.51 -8.45 4.89
N GLY A 125 18.07 -9.40 4.06
CA GLY A 125 18.92 -10.53 3.62
C GLY A 125 19.85 -10.22 2.45
N VAL A 126 19.83 -9.01 1.88
CA VAL A 126 20.75 -8.62 0.79
C VAL A 126 22.23 -8.85 1.13
N PRO A 127 22.75 -8.43 2.31
CA PRO A 127 24.15 -8.66 2.66
C PRO A 127 24.52 -10.16 2.75
N ASP A 128 23.65 -10.99 3.29
CA ASP A 128 23.86 -12.45 3.35
C ASP A 128 23.85 -13.08 1.97
N LEU A 129 22.93 -12.64 1.11
CA LEU A 129 22.84 -13.11 -0.27
C LEU A 129 24.11 -12.77 -1.06
N LEU A 130 24.65 -11.55 -0.92
CA LEU A 130 25.88 -11.13 -1.58
C LEU A 130 27.12 -11.86 -1.04
N ARG A 131 27.13 -12.22 0.25
CA ARG A 131 28.20 -13.04 0.84
C ARG A 131 28.22 -14.45 0.25
N LEU A 132 27.05 -15.03 -0.01
CA LEU A 132 26.90 -16.37 -0.58
C LEU A 132 27.06 -16.39 -2.11
N TYR A 133 26.58 -15.33 -2.78
CA TYR A 133 26.53 -15.21 -4.24
C TYR A 133 27.03 -13.83 -4.70
N PRO A 134 28.35 -13.57 -4.66
CA PRO A 134 28.91 -12.26 -5.01
C PRO A 134 28.59 -11.78 -6.43
N ASP A 135 28.36 -12.72 -7.36
CA ASP A 135 27.96 -12.46 -8.75
C ASP A 135 26.63 -11.68 -8.87
N LEU A 136 25.81 -11.67 -7.81
CA LEU A 136 24.53 -10.94 -7.80
C LEU A 136 24.69 -9.45 -7.54
N SER A 137 25.90 -8.96 -7.24
CA SER A 137 26.16 -7.55 -6.88
C SER A 137 25.56 -6.52 -7.85
N ASP A 138 25.57 -6.80 -9.16
CA ASP A 138 24.98 -5.91 -10.18
C ASP A 138 23.53 -6.27 -10.56
N SER A 139 22.94 -7.25 -9.88
CA SER A 139 21.63 -7.85 -10.21
C SER A 139 20.59 -7.72 -9.10
N ILE A 140 20.77 -6.77 -8.18
CA ILE A 140 19.77 -6.41 -7.17
C ILE A 140 19.05 -5.14 -7.59
N TYR A 141 17.73 -5.19 -7.63
CA TYR A 141 16.89 -4.13 -8.16
C TYR A 141 15.86 -3.66 -7.13
N LYS A 142 15.66 -2.35 -7.02
CA LYS A 142 14.64 -1.70 -6.18
C LYS A 142 14.17 -0.42 -6.86
N HIS A 143 12.95 0.05 -6.59
CA HIS A 143 12.48 1.32 -7.16
C HIS A 143 13.39 2.50 -6.78
N THR A 144 13.69 2.62 -5.48
CA THR A 144 14.62 3.62 -4.94
C THR A 144 15.89 2.92 -4.46
N PRO A 145 16.85 2.62 -5.35
CA PRO A 145 17.97 1.72 -5.05
C PRO A 145 18.91 2.28 -3.98
N ASP A 146 19.40 1.40 -3.12
CA ASP A 146 20.55 1.70 -2.27
C ASP A 146 21.84 1.64 -3.09
N ARG A 147 22.98 2.02 -2.48
CA ARG A 147 24.28 1.95 -3.14
C ARG A 147 24.58 0.52 -3.63
N GLY A 148 24.86 0.38 -4.92
CA GLY A 148 25.15 -0.91 -5.56
C GLY A 148 23.92 -1.65 -6.07
N GLN A 149 22.71 -1.13 -5.85
CA GLN A 149 21.48 -1.65 -6.44
C GLN A 149 21.12 -0.88 -7.71
N GLN A 150 20.29 -1.50 -8.55
CA GLN A 150 19.79 -0.96 -9.79
C GLN A 150 18.35 -0.45 -9.62
N ALA A 151 17.99 0.61 -10.33
CA ALA A 151 16.62 1.15 -10.32
C ALA A 151 15.65 0.23 -11.08
N ILE A 152 14.41 0.15 -10.60
CA ILE A 152 13.29 -0.48 -11.32
C ILE A 152 12.35 0.61 -11.84
N ALA A 153 12.09 0.62 -13.15
CA ALA A 153 11.05 1.45 -13.74
C ALA A 153 9.68 0.75 -13.76
N ASP A 154 8.59 1.53 -13.69
CA ASP A 154 7.23 0.99 -13.88
C ASP A 154 7.12 0.28 -15.25
N ASN A 155 6.48 -0.90 -15.25
CA ASN A 155 6.36 -1.80 -16.42
C ASN A 155 7.66 -2.41 -16.95
N GLN A 156 8.80 -2.22 -16.29
CA GLN A 156 10.03 -2.95 -16.62
C GLN A 156 9.80 -4.45 -16.51
N LYS A 157 10.33 -5.22 -17.48
CA LYS A 157 10.21 -6.68 -17.52
C LYS A 157 11.55 -7.33 -17.19
N PHE A 158 11.50 -8.34 -16.35
CA PHE A 158 12.58 -9.27 -16.05
C PHE A 158 12.17 -10.65 -16.57
N VAL A 159 13.00 -11.23 -17.44
CA VAL A 159 12.65 -12.45 -18.16
C VAL A 159 13.64 -13.55 -17.81
N VAL A 160 13.11 -14.69 -17.39
CA VAL A 160 13.85 -15.94 -17.18
C VAL A 160 13.11 -17.09 -17.88
N ALA A 161 13.71 -18.27 -17.93
CA ALA A 161 13.10 -19.42 -18.58
C ALA A 161 11.71 -19.73 -17.98
N GLY A 162 10.67 -19.55 -18.79
CA GLY A 162 9.27 -19.84 -18.44
C GLY A 162 8.58 -18.79 -17.56
N ALA A 163 9.19 -17.64 -17.28
CA ALA A 163 8.57 -16.58 -16.50
C ALA A 163 8.95 -15.16 -16.98
N THR A 164 7.94 -14.31 -17.11
CA THR A 164 8.04 -12.88 -17.40
C THR A 164 7.49 -12.10 -16.21
N ILE A 165 8.38 -11.44 -15.48
CA ILE A 165 8.06 -10.69 -14.26
C ILE A 165 8.04 -9.21 -14.62
N ARG A 166 6.86 -8.60 -14.61
CA ARG A 166 6.68 -7.18 -14.92
C ARG A 166 6.46 -6.36 -13.66
N ALA A 167 7.28 -5.33 -13.48
CA ALA A 167 7.17 -4.37 -12.40
C ALA A 167 5.91 -3.50 -12.51
N VAL A 168 5.26 -3.24 -11.39
CA VAL A 168 4.11 -2.35 -11.26
C VAL A 168 4.33 -1.46 -10.02
N HIS A 169 4.76 -0.22 -10.25
CA HIS A 169 4.96 0.75 -9.17
C HIS A 169 3.61 1.03 -8.52
N SER A 170 3.54 0.79 -7.21
CA SER A 170 2.31 0.73 -6.44
C SER A 170 2.52 1.36 -5.05
N PRO A 171 2.84 2.67 -4.99
CA PRO A 171 3.16 3.35 -3.74
C PRO A 171 1.97 3.43 -2.78
N GLY A 172 2.24 3.78 -1.53
CA GLY A 172 1.23 4.11 -0.51
C GLY A 172 1.38 3.31 0.77
N HIS A 173 1.79 2.03 0.68
CA HIS A 173 2.36 1.33 1.83
C HIS A 173 3.73 1.93 2.17
N SER A 174 4.60 2.03 1.16
CA SER A 174 5.79 2.88 1.14
C SER A 174 5.83 3.66 -0.17
N GLU A 175 6.65 4.71 -0.23
CA GLU A 175 6.85 5.51 -1.44
C GLU A 175 7.49 4.71 -2.60
N ASP A 176 8.39 3.77 -2.28
CA ASP A 176 9.13 2.97 -3.26
C ASP A 176 8.47 1.62 -3.57
N HIS A 177 7.26 1.36 -3.06
CA HIS A 177 6.63 0.05 -3.16
C HIS A 177 6.36 -0.39 -4.61
N MET A 178 6.79 -1.62 -4.91
CA MET A 178 6.69 -2.28 -6.20
C MET A 178 5.94 -3.60 -6.05
N CYS A 179 4.89 -3.79 -6.83
CA CYS A 179 4.31 -5.11 -7.08
C CYS A 179 4.93 -5.71 -8.34
N PHE A 180 4.87 -7.04 -8.48
CA PHE A 180 5.35 -7.72 -9.68
C PHE A 180 4.27 -8.63 -10.26
N VAL A 181 4.01 -8.54 -11.55
CA VAL A 181 3.08 -9.41 -12.27
C VAL A 181 3.86 -10.55 -12.93
N LEU A 182 3.47 -11.80 -12.65
CA LEU A 182 3.89 -12.96 -13.41
C LEU A 182 2.90 -13.16 -14.56
N GLU A 183 3.31 -12.79 -15.77
CA GLU A 183 2.41 -12.70 -16.93
C GLU A 183 1.81 -14.07 -17.31
N GLU A 184 2.60 -15.13 -17.25
CA GLU A 184 2.21 -16.50 -17.64
C GLU A 184 1.12 -17.09 -16.74
N GLU A 185 1.06 -16.69 -15.48
CA GLU A 185 0.09 -17.23 -14.50
C GLU A 185 -1.02 -16.23 -14.17
N ARG A 186 -0.96 -15.02 -14.75
CA ARG A 186 -1.83 -13.90 -14.36
C ARG A 186 -1.85 -13.76 -12.84
N ALA A 187 -0.68 -13.82 -12.23
CA ALA A 187 -0.49 -13.76 -10.79
C ALA A 187 0.28 -12.50 -10.42
N MET A 188 0.11 -12.03 -9.19
CA MET A 188 0.80 -10.84 -8.69
C MET A 188 1.51 -11.14 -7.38
N PHE A 189 2.79 -10.81 -7.31
CA PHE A 189 3.51 -10.63 -6.07
C PHE A 189 3.12 -9.27 -5.50
N THR A 190 2.34 -9.27 -4.43
CA THR A 190 1.66 -8.08 -3.93
C THR A 190 2.50 -7.27 -2.95
N GLY A 191 3.66 -7.79 -2.54
CA GLY A 191 4.45 -7.21 -1.45
C GLY A 191 3.58 -7.02 -0.22
N ASP A 192 3.67 -5.84 0.37
CA ASP A 192 2.90 -5.47 1.55
C ASP A 192 1.60 -4.73 1.22
N ASN A 193 1.35 -4.38 -0.04
CA ASN A 193 0.09 -3.69 -0.39
C ASN A 193 -1.16 -4.55 -0.10
N ILE A 194 -1.07 -5.86 -0.33
CA ILE A 194 -2.13 -6.81 0.00
C ILE A 194 -1.49 -8.01 0.68
N LEU A 195 -1.92 -8.29 1.91
CA LEU A 195 -1.46 -9.41 2.72
C LEU A 195 -2.39 -10.62 2.58
N GLY A 196 -1.85 -11.84 2.75
CA GLY A 196 -2.64 -13.07 2.73
C GLY A 196 -3.65 -13.15 3.89
N VAL A 197 -3.32 -12.54 5.03
CA VAL A 197 -4.19 -12.42 6.21
C VAL A 197 -4.14 -10.99 6.73
N GLY A 198 -5.27 -10.49 7.25
CA GLY A 198 -5.35 -9.14 7.79
C GLY A 198 -5.36 -8.04 6.71
N THR A 199 -4.88 -6.85 7.11
CA THR A 199 -4.80 -5.59 6.34
C THR A 199 -3.37 -5.07 6.36
N SER A 200 -2.98 -4.35 5.30
CA SER A 200 -1.71 -3.63 5.24
C SER A 200 -1.69 -2.36 6.09
N ALA A 201 -0.51 -2.00 6.58
CA ALA A 201 -0.18 -0.67 7.08
C ALA A 201 -0.04 0.31 5.91
N VAL A 202 -0.34 1.59 6.14
CA VAL A 202 -0.38 2.59 5.06
C VAL A 202 0.31 3.87 5.51
N GLU A 203 1.14 4.45 4.63
CA GLU A 203 1.76 5.77 4.83
C GLU A 203 0.91 6.88 4.22
N ASP A 204 0.35 6.65 3.03
CA ASP A 204 -0.58 7.56 2.36
C ASP A 204 -1.80 6.80 1.82
N LEU A 205 -2.93 6.89 2.54
CA LEU A 205 -4.19 6.26 2.15
C LEU A 205 -4.67 6.63 0.74
N GLY A 206 -4.45 7.87 0.31
CA GLY A 206 -4.91 8.35 -0.99
C GLY A 206 -4.17 7.66 -2.13
N ILE A 207 -2.85 7.65 -2.04
CA ILE A 207 -1.95 7.00 -2.98
C ILE A 207 -2.14 5.48 -2.92
N PHE A 208 -2.22 4.90 -1.73
CA PHE A 208 -2.45 3.47 -1.53
C PHE A 208 -3.72 2.98 -2.21
N MET A 209 -4.85 3.69 -2.02
CA MET A 209 -6.10 3.33 -2.69
C MET A 209 -6.05 3.50 -4.22
N GLN A 210 -5.22 4.40 -4.74
CA GLN A 210 -4.97 4.48 -6.19
C GLN A 210 -4.15 3.28 -6.66
N SER A 211 -3.12 2.89 -5.92
CA SER A 211 -2.31 1.69 -6.17
C SER A 211 -3.15 0.41 -6.14
N LEU A 212 -4.07 0.26 -5.18
CA LEU A 212 -4.99 -0.88 -5.17
C LEU A 212 -5.88 -0.95 -6.42
N ARG A 213 -6.36 0.19 -6.93
CA ARG A 213 -7.10 0.23 -8.20
C ARG A 213 -6.21 -0.11 -9.39
N LYS A 214 -4.95 0.37 -9.41
CA LYS A 214 -3.93 0.01 -10.42
C LYS A 214 -3.64 -1.49 -10.40
N MET A 215 -3.53 -2.09 -9.21
CA MET A 215 -3.36 -3.53 -9.01
C MET A 215 -4.57 -4.32 -9.54
N GLN A 216 -5.79 -3.89 -9.19
CA GLN A 216 -7.02 -4.52 -9.68
C GLN A 216 -7.11 -4.49 -11.22
N ALA A 217 -6.68 -3.40 -11.85
CA ALA A 217 -6.65 -3.26 -13.30
C ALA A 217 -5.65 -4.20 -14.00
N GLN A 218 -4.69 -4.80 -13.28
CA GLN A 218 -3.80 -5.82 -13.85
C GLN A 218 -4.51 -7.16 -14.11
N ALA A 219 -5.77 -7.33 -13.65
CA ALA A 219 -6.59 -8.52 -13.87
C ALA A 219 -5.93 -9.86 -13.50
N CYS A 220 -5.04 -9.81 -12.49
CA CYS A 220 -4.40 -10.97 -11.89
C CYS A 220 -5.40 -11.72 -11.01
N GLN A 221 -5.37 -13.05 -11.05
CA GLN A 221 -6.30 -13.92 -10.31
C GLN A 221 -5.70 -14.37 -8.97
N VAL A 222 -4.42 -14.73 -8.97
CA VAL A 222 -3.70 -15.24 -7.79
C VAL A 222 -2.79 -14.15 -7.23
N GLY A 223 -2.70 -14.08 -5.90
CA GLY A 223 -1.82 -13.17 -5.17
C GLY A 223 -0.79 -13.93 -4.33
N TYR A 224 0.47 -13.53 -4.46
CA TYR A 224 1.61 -13.98 -3.66
C TYR A 224 2.05 -12.82 -2.77
N SER A 225 1.57 -12.77 -1.53
CA SER A 225 1.88 -11.69 -0.58
C SER A 225 3.21 -11.91 0.12
N ALA A 226 3.85 -10.82 0.54
CA ALA A 226 5.04 -10.95 1.37
C ALA A 226 4.72 -11.55 2.76
N HIS A 227 3.47 -11.47 3.25
CA HIS A 227 3.08 -12.12 4.50
C HIS A 227 1.76 -12.89 4.37
N GLY A 228 1.69 -14.03 5.06
CA GLY A 228 0.53 -14.91 5.04
C GLY A 228 0.48 -15.86 3.85
N SER A 229 -0.63 -16.59 3.71
CA SER A 229 -0.81 -17.61 2.68
C SER A 229 -1.11 -17.01 1.29
N THR A 230 -0.82 -17.79 0.24
CA THR A 230 -1.23 -17.49 -1.14
C THR A 230 -2.73 -17.21 -1.22
N MET A 231 -3.08 -16.18 -2.00
CA MET A 231 -4.46 -15.76 -2.23
C MET A 231 -4.97 -16.32 -3.56
N ALA A 232 -5.94 -17.23 -3.52
CA ALA A 232 -6.54 -17.80 -4.72
C ALA A 232 -7.47 -16.82 -5.47
N ASP A 233 -8.03 -15.82 -4.77
CA ASP A 233 -8.90 -14.78 -5.33
C ASP A 233 -8.38 -13.39 -4.92
N LEU A 234 -7.33 -12.96 -5.61
CA LEU A 234 -6.74 -11.63 -5.44
C LEU A 234 -7.75 -10.51 -5.76
N PRO A 235 -8.59 -10.59 -6.82
CA PRO A 235 -9.61 -9.57 -7.08
C PRO A 235 -10.55 -9.34 -5.89
N ALA A 236 -11.06 -10.42 -5.28
CA ALA A 236 -11.92 -10.29 -4.11
C ALA A 236 -11.18 -9.67 -2.92
N LYS A 237 -9.91 -10.05 -2.68
CA LYS A 237 -9.12 -9.48 -1.59
C LYS A 237 -8.87 -7.97 -1.78
N ILE A 238 -8.50 -7.54 -2.99
CA ILE A 238 -8.33 -6.10 -3.30
C ILE A 238 -9.65 -5.35 -3.11
N ALA A 239 -10.76 -5.91 -3.59
CA ALA A 239 -12.08 -5.29 -3.45
C ALA A 239 -12.50 -5.17 -1.97
N GLN A 240 -12.21 -6.17 -1.15
CA GLN A 240 -12.47 -6.14 0.29
C GLN A 240 -11.66 -5.03 0.99
N GLU A 241 -10.37 -4.89 0.67
CA GLU A 241 -9.52 -3.82 1.21
C GLU A 241 -10.03 -2.43 0.80
N LEU A 242 -10.27 -2.21 -0.50
CA LEU A 242 -10.85 -0.96 -1.00
C LEU A 242 -12.19 -0.63 -0.32
N ALA A 243 -13.06 -1.62 -0.16
CA ALA A 243 -14.35 -1.44 0.49
C ALA A 243 -14.19 -1.10 1.98
N ALA A 244 -13.25 -1.72 2.69
CA ALA A 244 -12.97 -1.41 4.09
C ALA A 244 -12.49 0.03 4.28
N LYS A 245 -11.54 0.48 3.46
CA LYS A 245 -11.02 1.86 3.51
C LYS A 245 -12.10 2.88 3.12
N THR A 246 -12.88 2.60 2.08
CA THR A 246 -14.01 3.45 1.66
C THR A 246 -15.12 3.54 2.73
N ARG A 247 -15.42 2.43 3.42
CA ARG A 247 -16.38 2.44 4.54
C ARG A 247 -15.89 3.34 5.67
N ARG A 248 -14.58 3.32 5.97
CA ARG A 248 -14.00 4.17 7.02
C ARG A 248 -14.14 5.64 6.69
N GLU A 249 -13.80 6.06 5.47
CA GLU A 249 -14.01 7.43 5.00
C GLU A 249 -15.46 7.89 5.20
N ARG A 250 -16.41 7.04 4.81
CA ARG A 250 -17.84 7.33 4.94
C ARG A 250 -18.26 7.51 6.39
N GLN A 251 -17.77 6.67 7.30
CA GLN A 251 -18.05 6.78 8.74
C GLN A 251 -17.51 8.09 9.32
N VAL A 252 -16.31 8.51 8.90
CA VAL A 252 -15.73 9.79 9.31
C VAL A 252 -16.61 10.96 8.86
N LEU A 253 -16.97 11.00 7.57
CA LEU A 253 -17.83 12.04 7.02
C LEU A 253 -19.21 12.09 7.70
N GLN A 254 -19.86 10.94 7.89
CA GLN A 254 -21.15 10.85 8.57
C GLN A 254 -21.05 11.34 10.02
N THR A 255 -19.93 11.07 10.70
CA THR A 255 -19.71 11.55 12.08
C THR A 255 -19.55 13.06 12.12
N LEU A 256 -18.78 13.64 11.20
CA LEU A 256 -18.66 15.11 11.07
C LEU A 256 -20.00 15.77 10.75
N GLN A 257 -20.79 15.20 9.83
CA GLN A 257 -22.14 15.66 9.50
C GLN A 257 -23.07 15.67 10.72
N ARG A 258 -23.03 14.60 11.51
CA ARG A 258 -23.83 14.49 12.73
C ARG A 258 -23.41 15.53 13.77
N LEU A 259 -22.11 15.70 13.99
CA LEU A 259 -21.57 16.71 14.91
C LEU A 259 -21.98 18.13 14.50
N ASN A 260 -21.95 18.43 13.20
CA ASN A 260 -22.40 19.72 12.68
C ASN A 260 -23.90 19.97 12.97
N ARG A 261 -24.76 18.94 12.83
CA ARG A 261 -26.19 19.02 13.21
C ARG A 261 -26.40 19.18 14.72
N GLU A 262 -25.50 18.63 15.53
CA GLU A 262 -25.47 18.81 16.99
C GLU A 262 -24.87 20.18 17.41
N GLY A 263 -24.55 21.06 16.46
CA GLY A 263 -23.97 22.40 16.71
C GLY A 263 -22.45 22.41 16.90
N VAL A 264 -21.78 21.26 16.81
CA VAL A 264 -20.32 21.11 16.89
C VAL A 264 -19.72 21.19 15.49
N GLN A 265 -19.37 22.41 15.06
CA GLN A 265 -18.89 22.64 13.69
C GLN A 265 -17.45 22.21 13.43
N ARG A 266 -16.62 22.09 14.47
CA ARG A 266 -15.17 21.87 14.36
C ARG A 266 -14.70 20.95 15.48
N VAL A 267 -13.92 19.92 15.15
CA VAL A 267 -13.44 18.92 16.12
C VAL A 267 -11.96 18.60 15.94
N THR A 268 -11.29 18.30 17.04
CA THR A 268 -9.96 17.69 17.05
C THR A 268 -10.04 16.21 16.65
N VAL A 269 -8.90 15.62 16.29
CA VAL A 269 -8.81 14.17 16.00
C VAL A 269 -9.25 13.35 17.21
N LYS A 270 -8.77 13.71 18.41
CA LYS A 270 -9.16 13.09 19.68
C LYS A 270 -10.67 13.10 19.94
N GLU A 271 -11.32 14.25 19.76
CA GLU A 271 -12.77 14.36 19.91
C GLU A 271 -13.52 13.49 18.89
N LEU A 272 -13.03 13.44 17.65
CA LEU A 272 -13.63 12.61 16.60
C LEU A 272 -13.49 11.10 16.91
N VAL A 273 -12.31 10.66 17.36
CA VAL A 273 -12.07 9.27 17.80
C VAL A 273 -13.01 8.92 18.96
N ALA A 274 -13.10 9.75 19.99
CA ALA A 274 -14.01 9.52 21.12
C ALA A 274 -15.47 9.43 20.68
N ARG A 275 -15.88 10.19 19.66
CA ARG A 275 -17.23 10.16 19.10
C ARG A 275 -17.52 8.94 18.23
N MET A 276 -16.51 8.42 17.52
CA MET A 276 -16.67 7.27 16.62
C MET A 276 -16.61 5.93 17.36
N TYR A 277 -15.77 5.84 18.38
CA TYR A 277 -15.48 4.58 19.04
C TYR A 277 -15.93 4.55 20.52
N GLY A 278 -16.42 5.66 21.04
CA GLY A 278 -16.90 5.80 22.43
C GLY A 278 -15.80 6.21 23.41
N GLY A 279 -16.20 6.68 24.61
CA GLY A 279 -15.28 7.13 25.65
C GLY A 279 -14.66 6.02 26.52
N GLY A 280 -15.00 4.75 26.27
CA GLY A 280 -14.54 3.59 27.05
C GLY A 280 -13.24 2.96 26.54
N ILE A 281 -12.58 3.56 25.56
CA ILE A 281 -11.33 3.03 24.98
C ILE A 281 -10.16 3.43 25.86
N ASN A 282 -9.22 2.51 26.04
CA ASN A 282 -7.94 2.80 26.67
C ASN A 282 -7.27 4.02 26.01
N SER A 283 -6.79 4.96 26.81
CA SER A 283 -6.16 6.20 26.34
C SER A 283 -4.98 5.95 25.39
N ASP A 284 -4.19 4.92 25.66
CA ASP A 284 -3.00 4.59 24.88
C ASP A 284 -3.39 4.05 23.50
N VAL A 285 -4.49 3.29 23.43
CA VAL A 285 -5.06 2.81 22.16
C VAL A 285 -5.68 3.95 21.36
N ALA A 286 -6.33 4.91 22.02
CA ALA A 286 -6.81 6.09 21.34
C ALA A 286 -5.65 6.91 20.75
N GLU A 287 -4.67 7.27 21.57
CA GLU A 287 -3.60 8.21 21.21
C GLU A 287 -2.56 7.61 20.25
N LEU A 288 -2.14 6.36 20.47
CA LEU A 288 -1.02 5.78 19.73
C LEU A 288 -1.45 5.01 18.46
N ALA A 289 -2.75 4.82 18.27
CA ALA A 289 -3.29 3.93 17.24
C ALA A 289 -4.48 4.54 16.48
N LEU A 290 -5.56 4.87 17.18
CA LEU A 290 -6.77 5.39 16.52
C LEU A 290 -6.61 6.82 16.00
N GLU A 291 -5.94 7.70 16.76
CA GLU A 291 -5.72 9.08 16.38
C GLU A 291 -4.82 9.22 15.12
N PRO A 292 -3.66 8.54 15.01
CA PRO A 292 -2.86 8.60 13.79
C PRO A 292 -3.61 8.07 12.56
N PHE A 293 -4.32 6.95 12.70
CA PHE A 293 -5.15 6.39 11.63
C PHE A 293 -6.28 7.36 11.22
N MET A 294 -6.89 8.03 12.19
CA MET A 294 -7.93 9.03 11.93
C MET A 294 -7.36 10.27 11.21
N ASP A 295 -6.18 10.75 11.59
CA ASP A 295 -5.53 11.88 10.91
C ASP A 295 -5.18 11.52 9.47
N GLU A 296 -4.77 10.28 9.18
CA GLU A 296 -4.52 9.80 7.82
C GLU A 296 -5.80 9.84 6.96
N VAL A 297 -6.91 9.32 7.47
CA VAL A 297 -8.22 9.37 6.78
C VAL A 297 -8.64 10.82 6.52
N LEU A 298 -8.47 11.71 7.51
CA LEU A 298 -8.82 13.12 7.37
C LEU A 298 -7.92 13.86 6.36
N ARG A 299 -6.62 13.56 6.30
CA ARG A 299 -5.71 14.11 5.28
C ARG A 299 -6.16 13.71 3.88
N LYS A 300 -6.48 12.44 3.67
CA LYS A 300 -7.02 11.98 2.38
C LYS A 300 -8.33 12.69 2.04
N LEU A 301 -9.28 12.76 2.98
CA LEU A 301 -10.56 13.46 2.76
C LEU A 301 -10.37 14.95 2.44
N ALA A 302 -9.32 15.59 2.98
CA ALA A 302 -8.99 16.97 2.63
C ALA A 302 -8.38 17.09 1.24
N ALA A 303 -7.51 16.14 0.84
CA ALA A 303 -7.02 16.07 -0.55
C ALA A 303 -8.18 15.85 -1.55
N ASP A 304 -9.20 15.08 -1.16
CA ASP A 304 -10.45 14.90 -1.92
C ASP A 304 -11.38 16.14 -1.89
N GLY A 305 -11.04 17.20 -1.15
CA GLY A 305 -11.86 18.41 -1.01
C GLY A 305 -13.16 18.23 -0.21
N LYS A 306 -13.27 17.17 0.62
CA LYS A 306 -14.47 16.84 1.40
C LYS A 306 -14.45 17.42 2.81
N VAL A 307 -13.26 17.62 3.36
CA VAL A 307 -13.05 18.23 4.69
C VAL A 307 -11.94 19.26 4.62
N ALA A 308 -11.87 20.14 5.61
CA ALA A 308 -10.77 21.07 5.81
C ALA A 308 -10.41 21.15 7.29
N PHE A 309 -9.31 21.85 7.59
CA PHE A 309 -8.91 22.12 8.96
C PHE A 309 -8.52 23.58 9.16
N GLU A 310 -8.71 24.06 10.38
CA GLU A 310 -8.11 25.30 10.87
C GLU A 310 -7.11 25.00 11.99
N LYS A 311 -6.08 25.83 12.10
CA LYS A 311 -5.13 25.75 13.22
C LYS A 311 -5.18 27.05 14.01
N ARG A 312 -5.61 26.99 15.27
CA ARG A 312 -5.68 28.14 16.19
C ARG A 312 -4.94 27.81 17.48
N LYS A 313 -4.00 28.68 17.88
CA LYS A 313 -3.15 28.49 19.08
C LYS A 313 -2.52 27.08 19.15
N GLY A 314 -2.01 26.59 18.00
CA GLY A 314 -1.39 25.26 17.89
C GLY A 314 -2.37 24.09 17.73
N VAL A 315 -3.66 24.26 18.01
CA VAL A 315 -4.65 23.17 17.93
C VAL A 315 -5.27 23.10 16.54
N LYS A 316 -5.15 21.93 15.89
CA LYS A 316 -5.76 21.61 14.60
C LYS A 316 -7.19 21.10 14.82
N ARG A 317 -8.17 21.72 14.17
CA ARG A 317 -9.58 21.27 14.19
C ARG A 317 -10.09 21.09 12.78
N TRP A 318 -10.76 19.97 12.55
CA TRP A 318 -11.31 19.52 11.29
C TRP A 318 -12.80 19.83 11.20
N PHE A 319 -13.27 20.07 9.99
CA PHE A 319 -14.67 20.32 9.67
C PHE A 319 -15.01 19.84 8.26
N GLU A 320 -16.26 19.46 8.04
CA GLU A 320 -16.76 19.08 6.72
C GLU A 320 -16.88 20.31 5.82
N LEU A 321 -16.49 20.16 4.55
CA LEU A 321 -16.80 21.13 3.51
C LEU A 321 -18.18 20.79 2.93
N ALA A 322 -19.08 21.77 2.91
CA ALA A 322 -20.36 21.59 2.24
C ALA A 322 -20.10 21.21 0.77
N ALA A 323 -20.79 20.18 0.27
CA ALA A 323 -20.78 19.88 -1.16
C ALA A 323 -21.08 21.19 -1.93
N PRO A 324 -20.35 21.48 -3.02
CA PRO A 324 -20.62 22.67 -3.80
C PRO A 324 -22.11 22.69 -4.14
N ARG A 325 -22.84 23.68 -3.61
CA ARG A 325 -24.19 23.95 -4.10
C ARG A 325 -24.00 24.28 -5.58
N ASN A 326 -24.61 23.52 -6.47
CA ASN A 326 -24.80 23.94 -7.85
C ASN A 326 -25.54 25.28 -7.80
N ARG A 327 -24.78 26.38 -7.82
CA ARG A 327 -25.29 27.73 -7.98
C ARG A 327 -25.31 28.01 -9.48
N ASP A 328 -26.12 27.24 -10.19
CA ASP A 328 -26.52 27.51 -11.57
C ASP A 328 -27.97 27.05 -11.72
N THR A 329 -28.87 27.73 -11.00
CA THR A 329 -30.29 27.84 -11.33
C THR A 329 -30.83 29.11 -10.65
N GLU A 330 -30.29 30.27 -11.01
CA GLU A 330 -31.01 31.54 -10.90
C GLU A 330 -31.18 32.08 -12.33
N LYS A 331 -32.43 32.10 -12.79
CA LYS A 331 -33.21 33.33 -12.99
C LYS A 331 -32.73 34.14 -14.19
N ASP A 332 -33.45 33.99 -15.30
CA ASP A 332 -34.10 35.08 -16.04
C ASP A 332 -34.48 34.59 -17.45
N VAL A 333 -35.67 34.00 -17.57
CA VAL A 333 -36.34 33.90 -18.86
C VAL A 333 -37.33 35.06 -18.90
N HIS A 334 -36.92 36.09 -19.65
CA HIS A 334 -37.62 37.34 -19.91
C HIS A 334 -39.10 37.19 -20.30
N ALA A 335 -39.93 38.05 -19.71
CA ALA A 335 -41.23 38.44 -20.23
C ALA A 335 -41.09 39.75 -21.06
N HIS A 336 -41.64 39.72 -22.29
CA HIS A 336 -42.08 40.86 -23.15
C HIS A 336 -40.97 41.85 -23.62
N VAL A 337 -40.85 42.32 -24.87
CA VAL A 337 -41.80 42.73 -25.94
C VAL A 337 -41.09 42.67 -27.31
N ALA A 338 -41.91 42.47 -28.36
CA ALA A 338 -41.67 42.50 -29.80
C ALA A 338 -40.73 43.58 -30.40
N ALA A 339 -40.10 43.26 -31.54
CA ALA A 339 -40.44 43.83 -32.86
C ALA A 339 -39.56 43.20 -33.98
N ALA A 340 -40.18 43.04 -35.15
CA ALA A 340 -39.65 42.41 -36.35
C ALA A 340 -38.72 43.32 -37.18
N VAL A 341 -37.90 42.71 -38.05
CA VAL A 341 -37.88 42.86 -39.54
C VAL A 341 -36.66 42.11 -40.12
N PRO A 342 -36.76 41.48 -41.32
CA PRO A 342 -35.84 40.44 -41.79
C PRO A 342 -34.89 40.90 -42.92
N VAL A 343 -33.75 40.22 -43.10
CA VAL A 343 -33.04 40.22 -44.39
C VAL A 343 -32.46 38.82 -44.68
N SER A 344 -32.70 38.38 -45.91
CA SER A 344 -32.43 37.08 -46.54
C SER A 344 -30.95 36.78 -46.82
N PRO A 345 -30.62 35.54 -47.23
CA PRO A 345 -29.25 35.03 -47.31
C PRO A 345 -28.59 35.30 -48.67
N MET A 346 -27.26 35.37 -48.71
CA MET A 346 -26.50 35.20 -49.95
C MET A 346 -25.40 34.15 -49.79
N THR A 347 -25.44 33.25 -50.76
CA THR A 347 -24.50 32.22 -51.16
C THR A 347 -23.18 32.80 -51.67
N GLY A 348 -22.10 32.03 -51.58
CA GLY A 348 -20.84 32.39 -52.23
C GLY A 348 -19.69 31.43 -51.95
N SER A 349 -19.38 30.60 -52.95
CA SER A 349 -18.35 29.55 -53.01
C SER A 349 -16.92 30.07 -53.20
N ASN A 350 -15.97 29.11 -53.14
CA ASN A 350 -14.58 29.11 -53.63
C ASN A 350 -13.54 29.85 -52.77
N SER A 351 -12.26 29.47 -52.72
CA SER A 351 -11.43 28.33 -53.15
C SER A 351 -10.00 28.80 -52.89
N MET A 352 -9.09 27.87 -52.54
CA MET A 352 -7.62 28.01 -52.57
C MET A 352 -6.97 29.04 -51.63
N ARG A 353 -6.12 28.56 -50.72
CA ARG A 353 -4.65 28.62 -50.90
C ARG A 353 -3.90 27.81 -49.85
N SER A 354 -2.74 27.36 -50.30
CA SER A 354 -1.69 26.56 -49.70
C SER A 354 -1.08 27.12 -48.40
N ALA A 355 -0.56 26.16 -47.61
CA ALA A 355 0.40 26.16 -46.49
C ALA A 355 1.56 27.21 -46.54
N PRO A 356 2.49 27.34 -45.55
CA PRO A 356 2.78 26.39 -44.46
C PRO A 356 3.25 26.95 -43.08
N ALA A 357 3.36 25.99 -42.13
CA ALA A 357 4.42 25.82 -41.11
C ALA A 357 4.51 26.72 -39.86
N ILE A 358 4.85 26.06 -38.74
CA ILE A 358 6.00 26.29 -37.83
C ILE A 358 5.64 26.20 -36.32
N ARG A 359 6.28 25.17 -35.70
CA ARG A 359 6.84 25.03 -34.31
C ARG A 359 5.92 25.24 -33.10
N ALA A 360 5.80 24.31 -32.14
CA ALA A 360 6.82 23.59 -31.37
C ALA A 360 7.77 24.50 -30.58
N PHE A 361 7.32 24.88 -29.38
CA PHE A 361 8.10 24.84 -28.14
C PHE A 361 7.18 24.39 -27.01
#